data_AF-A0A5E4SP44-F1
#
_entry.id   AF-A0A5E4SP44-F1
#
_cell.length_a   1.000
_cell.length_b   1.000
_cell.length_c   1.000
_cell.angle_alpha   90.00
_cell.angle_beta   90.00
_cell.angle_gamma   90.00
#
_symmetry.space_group_name_H-M   'P 1'
#
loop_
_entity.id
_entity.type
_entity.pdbx_description
1 polymer ?
#
loop_
_entity_poly.entity_id
_entity_poly.type
_entity_poly.pdbx_seq_one_letter_code
_entity_poly.pdbx_strand_id
1 'polypeptide(L)'
;MPTPAKIPRQKTGRSRKYEKVTDALLMKCEALSGEQIKKEGGIAGLARKYNVAWDTLRAYVCVSGGLKPSGHERLNRHEKRPVTDAMLEEWDKLSKEQRDEVGGLRGFAEKHHVRFDALTAYARVSGGLTQPGTDRLHKDERNPVTNAMLMEWEKLSAAQISDEGGLSGFAKKHNVSVKGLSVYAREYGGLSREGMDRVYRHKRNPVTNAMLKEWKALNKKQIAKGGGVPGFARKHNVAMFVLRPYVSASGGLRPRAEARLAKEAKLAKKAPSSA
;
A
#
# COMPACT_ATOMS: atom_id res chain seq x y z
N MET A 1 50.56 -26.07 14.46
CA MET A 1 49.14 -26.28 14.83
C MET A 1 48.29 -26.13 13.59
N PRO A 2 47.52 -27.15 13.17
CA PRO A 2 46.64 -27.02 12.01
C PRO A 2 45.35 -26.27 12.40
N THR A 3 44.91 -25.38 11.51
CA THR A 3 43.72 -24.54 11.64
C THR A 3 42.45 -25.40 11.70
N PRO A 4 41.46 -25.11 12.58
CA PRO A 4 40.22 -25.88 12.63
C PRO A 4 39.42 -25.74 11.33
N ALA A 5 39.05 -26.88 10.74
CA ALA A 5 38.23 -26.97 9.54
C ALA A 5 36.84 -26.34 9.79
N LYS A 6 36.42 -25.45 8.88
CA LYS A 6 35.07 -24.87 8.89
C LYS A 6 34.05 -25.95 8.55
N ILE A 7 33.24 -26.34 9.53
CA ILE A 7 32.06 -27.20 9.34
C ILE A 7 31.10 -26.46 8.40
N PRO A 8 30.72 -27.04 7.23
CA PRO A 8 29.74 -26.43 6.36
C PRO A 8 28.39 -26.38 7.07
N ARG A 9 27.84 -25.17 7.23
CA ARG A 9 26.46 -24.96 7.66
C ARG A 9 25.54 -25.75 6.73
N GLN A 10 24.84 -26.75 7.27
CA GLN A 10 23.75 -27.42 6.58
C GLN A 10 22.75 -26.36 6.09
N LYS A 11 22.70 -26.15 4.77
CA LYS A 11 21.59 -25.47 4.11
C LYS A 11 20.37 -26.39 4.24
N THR A 12 19.56 -26.17 5.27
CA THR A 12 18.21 -26.74 5.32
C THR A 12 17.35 -26.03 4.27
N GLY A 13 17.29 -26.66 3.10
CA GLY A 13 16.44 -26.26 2.00
C GLY A 13 14.95 -26.44 2.33
N ARG A 14 14.15 -25.66 1.59
CA ARG A 14 12.68 -25.55 1.57
C ARG A 14 12.09 -24.73 2.74
N SER A 15 11.75 -23.48 2.42
CA SER A 15 10.72 -22.71 3.11
C SER A 15 9.52 -23.62 3.40
N ARG A 16 9.34 -24.03 4.67
CA ARG A 16 8.12 -24.72 5.10
C ARG A 16 6.98 -23.72 4.93
N LYS A 17 6.06 -24.04 4.02
CA LYS A 17 4.83 -23.29 3.86
C LYS A 17 3.96 -23.57 5.08
N TYR A 18 4.00 -22.66 6.05
CA TYR A 18 3.11 -22.70 7.20
C TYR A 18 1.69 -22.34 6.79
N GLU A 19 0.72 -22.98 7.44
CA GLU A 19 -0.68 -22.61 7.35
C GLU A 19 -0.95 -21.29 8.08
N LYS A 20 -2.03 -20.61 7.69
CA LYS A 20 -2.51 -19.42 8.39
C LYS A 20 -3.24 -19.82 9.66
N VAL A 21 -3.13 -19.01 10.70
CA VAL A 21 -3.99 -19.12 11.89
C VAL A 21 -5.42 -18.78 11.48
N THR A 22 -6.32 -19.75 11.58
CA THR A 22 -7.76 -19.59 11.26
C THR A 22 -8.57 -19.35 12.52
N ASP A 23 -9.79 -18.82 12.36
CA ASP A 23 -10.70 -18.60 13.48
C ASP A 23 -11.11 -19.94 14.11
N ALA A 24 -11.29 -20.98 13.29
CA ALA A 24 -11.50 -22.35 13.78
C ALA A 24 -10.34 -22.87 14.65
N LEU A 25 -9.09 -22.54 14.32
CA LEU A 25 -7.95 -22.88 15.15
C LEU A 25 -7.98 -22.10 16.48
N LEU A 26 -8.31 -20.81 16.43
CA LEU A 26 -8.38 -20.00 17.64
C LEU A 26 -9.50 -20.44 18.58
N MET A 27 -10.68 -20.79 18.07
CA MET A 27 -11.77 -21.39 18.88
C MET A 27 -11.33 -22.69 19.55
N LYS A 28 -10.57 -23.55 18.85
CA LYS A 28 -9.99 -24.76 19.44
C LYS A 28 -9.00 -24.42 20.54
N CYS A 29 -8.13 -23.43 20.35
CA CYS A 29 -7.16 -23.00 21.36
C CYS A 29 -7.81 -22.31 22.56
N GLU A 30 -8.91 -21.59 22.35
CA GLU A 30 -9.70 -20.94 23.40
C GLU A 30 -10.24 -21.95 24.41
N ALA A 31 -10.67 -23.12 23.94
CA ALA A 31 -11.17 -24.21 24.77
C ALA A 31 -10.09 -24.98 25.53
N LEU A 32 -8.79 -24.71 25.31
CA LEU A 32 -7.70 -25.43 25.97
C LEU A 32 -7.29 -24.76 27.29
N SER A 33 -7.16 -25.57 28.34
CA SER A 33 -6.50 -25.18 29.59
C SER A 33 -4.98 -25.17 29.44
N GLY A 34 -4.27 -24.46 30.31
CA GLY A 34 -2.80 -24.43 30.32
C GLY A 34 -2.17 -25.83 30.46
N GLU A 35 -2.81 -26.74 31.19
CA GLU A 35 -2.36 -28.12 31.30
C GLU A 35 -2.48 -28.90 29.98
N GLN A 36 -3.60 -28.72 29.26
CA GLN A 36 -3.78 -29.32 27.95
C GLN A 36 -2.76 -28.76 26.94
N ILE A 37 -2.51 -27.45 26.98
CA ILE A 37 -1.47 -26.83 26.16
C ILE A 37 -0.09 -27.39 26.50
N LYS A 38 0.22 -27.60 27.79
CA LYS A 38 1.49 -28.19 28.22
C LYS A 38 1.65 -29.63 27.73
N LYS A 39 0.59 -30.45 27.81
CA LYS A 39 0.57 -31.83 27.29
C LYS A 39 0.87 -31.92 25.79
N GLU A 40 0.44 -30.92 25.02
CA GLU A 40 0.73 -30.83 23.58
C GLU A 40 2.17 -30.40 23.27
N GLY A 41 2.99 -30.08 24.29
CA GLY A 41 4.34 -29.55 24.13
C GLY A 41 4.39 -28.02 24.09
N GLY A 42 3.43 -27.35 24.74
CA GLY A 42 3.28 -25.90 24.78
C GLY A 42 2.78 -25.33 23.44
N ILE A 43 2.86 -24.00 23.29
CA ILE A 43 2.48 -23.32 22.04
C ILE A 43 3.32 -23.82 20.86
N ALA A 44 4.59 -24.20 21.07
CA ALA A 44 5.45 -24.80 20.05
C ALA A 44 4.92 -26.17 19.58
N GLY A 45 4.40 -26.96 20.51
CA GLY A 45 3.69 -28.19 20.23
C GLY A 45 2.44 -28.00 19.38
N LEU A 46 1.56 -27.09 19.79
CA LEU A 46 0.38 -26.71 19.02
C LEU A 46 0.73 -26.20 17.63
N ALA A 47 1.75 -25.35 17.50
CA ALA A 47 2.20 -24.81 16.23
C ALA A 47 2.64 -25.93 15.26
N ARG A 48 3.36 -26.93 15.76
CA ARG A 48 3.73 -28.13 14.98
C ARG A 48 2.51 -28.95 14.60
N LYS A 49 1.61 -29.22 15.56
CA LYS A 49 0.38 -30.01 15.35
C LYS A 49 -0.51 -29.43 14.26
N TYR A 50 -0.66 -28.11 14.23
CA TYR A 50 -1.50 -27.41 13.26
C TYR A 50 -0.73 -26.86 12.05
N ASN A 51 0.56 -27.17 11.92
CA ASN A 51 1.44 -26.68 10.85
C ASN A 51 1.38 -25.14 10.68
N VAL A 52 1.28 -24.39 11.77
CA VAL A 52 1.29 -22.92 11.76
C VAL A 52 2.63 -22.39 12.27
N ALA A 53 3.02 -21.19 11.84
CA ALA A 53 4.23 -20.56 12.34
C ALA A 53 4.08 -20.28 13.84
N TRP A 54 5.05 -20.72 14.65
CA TRP A 54 5.01 -20.56 16.09
C TRP A 54 4.92 -19.09 16.52
N ASP A 55 5.69 -18.20 15.89
CA ASP A 55 5.65 -16.76 16.16
C ASP A 55 4.28 -16.15 15.88
N THR A 56 3.55 -16.69 14.90
CA THR A 56 2.20 -16.25 14.61
C THR A 56 1.21 -16.79 15.65
N LEU A 57 1.28 -18.07 16.01
CA LEU A 57 0.34 -18.67 16.97
C LEU A 57 0.52 -18.07 18.38
N ARG A 58 1.76 -17.84 18.83
CA ARG A 58 2.06 -17.26 20.14
C ARG A 58 1.54 -15.82 20.31
N ALA A 59 1.25 -15.14 19.21
CA ALA A 59 0.66 -13.80 19.24
C ALA A 59 -0.79 -13.84 19.69
N TYR A 60 -1.49 -14.98 19.55
CA TYR A 60 -2.93 -15.09 19.83
C TYR A 60 -3.27 -15.99 21.01
N VAL A 61 -2.44 -16.99 21.33
CA VAL A 61 -2.74 -18.01 22.36
C VAL A 61 -1.94 -17.75 23.63
N CYS A 62 -2.55 -17.95 24.80
CA CYS A 62 -1.86 -17.84 26.09
C CYS A 62 -1.29 -19.19 26.53
N VAL A 63 -0.12 -19.18 27.17
CA VAL A 63 0.51 -20.42 27.68
C VAL A 63 -0.31 -21.02 28.83
N SER A 64 -1.01 -20.18 29.59
CA SER A 64 -1.87 -20.59 30.71
C SER A 64 -3.23 -21.16 30.28
N GLY A 65 -3.52 -21.21 28.98
CA GLY A 65 -4.84 -21.57 28.45
C GLY A 65 -5.59 -20.37 27.86
N GLY A 66 -6.50 -20.64 26.94
CA GLY A 66 -7.29 -19.61 26.29
C GLY A 66 -6.52 -18.70 25.32
N LEU A 67 -7.12 -17.56 24.99
CA LEU A 67 -6.58 -16.58 24.04
C LEU A 67 -6.04 -15.34 24.74
N LYS A 68 -5.09 -14.68 24.06
CA LYS A 68 -4.68 -13.31 24.37
C LYS A 68 -5.74 -12.32 23.86
N PRO A 69 -5.71 -11.05 24.29
CA PRO A 69 -6.61 -10.01 23.76
C PRO A 69 -6.63 -9.95 22.23
N SER A 70 -5.48 -10.11 21.58
CA SER A 70 -5.33 -10.20 20.12
C SER A 70 -6.03 -11.41 19.50
N GLY A 71 -6.08 -12.55 20.20
CA GLY A 71 -6.80 -13.75 19.78
C GLY A 71 -8.31 -13.55 19.82
N HIS A 72 -8.83 -13.01 20.93
CA HIS A 72 -10.24 -12.65 21.05
C HIS A 72 -10.65 -11.57 20.05
N GLU A 73 -9.82 -10.55 19.86
CA GLU A 73 -10.07 -9.48 18.88
C GLU A 73 -10.13 -10.02 17.44
N ARG A 74 -9.36 -11.06 17.15
CA ARG A 74 -9.42 -11.74 15.85
C ARG A 74 -10.71 -12.54 15.68
N LEU A 75 -11.13 -13.30 16.70
CA LEU A 75 -12.39 -14.04 16.66
C LEU A 75 -13.60 -13.10 16.55
N ASN A 76 -13.57 -11.99 17.28
CA ASN A 76 -14.69 -11.04 17.35
C ASN A 76 -14.58 -9.91 16.31
N ARG A 77 -13.81 -10.12 15.24
CA ARG A 77 -13.53 -9.09 14.22
C ARG A 77 -14.80 -8.58 13.51
N HIS A 78 -15.87 -9.37 13.52
CA HIS A 78 -17.14 -9.08 12.87
C HIS A 78 -18.10 -8.29 13.78
N GLU A 79 -17.87 -8.30 15.09
CA GLU A 79 -18.72 -7.65 16.08
C GLU A 79 -18.30 -6.20 16.35
N LYS A 80 -17.05 -5.86 16.01
CA LYS A 80 -16.48 -4.52 16.23
C LYS A 80 -16.79 -3.61 15.05
N ARG A 81 -17.28 -2.40 15.35
CA ARG A 81 -17.65 -1.39 14.34
C ARG A 81 -16.42 -0.69 13.75
N PRO A 82 -16.52 -0.10 12.54
CA PRO A 82 -15.42 0.67 11.96
C PRO A 82 -15.10 1.93 12.79
N VAL A 83 -13.85 2.38 12.69
CA VAL A 83 -13.40 3.66 13.26
C VAL A 83 -14.06 4.80 12.50
N THR A 84 -14.78 5.67 13.22
CA THR A 84 -15.49 6.83 12.67
C THR A 84 -14.71 8.12 12.88
N ASP A 85 -15.06 9.18 12.14
CA ASP A 85 -14.39 10.49 12.26
C ASP A 85 -14.67 11.09 13.65
N ALA A 86 -15.91 10.98 14.16
CA ALA A 86 -16.27 11.41 15.50
C ALA A 86 -15.41 10.77 16.61
N MET A 87 -15.03 9.49 16.46
CA MET A 87 -14.14 8.82 17.43
C MET A 87 -12.71 9.36 17.38
N LEU A 88 -12.23 9.73 16.19
CA LEU A 88 -10.90 10.33 16.03
C LEU A 88 -10.89 11.74 16.61
N GLU A 89 -11.94 12.53 16.39
CA GLU A 89 -12.10 13.84 17.01
C GLU A 89 -12.16 13.75 18.54
N GLU A 90 -12.94 12.80 19.09
CA GLU A 90 -13.01 12.58 20.54
C GLU A 90 -11.61 12.27 21.09
N TRP A 91 -10.91 11.29 20.51
CA TRP A 91 -9.57 10.90 20.97
C TRP A 91 -8.56 12.05 20.89
N ASP A 92 -8.60 12.85 19.82
CA ASP A 92 -7.69 13.99 19.64
C ASP A 92 -7.91 15.08 20.69
N LYS A 93 -9.18 15.30 21.09
CA LYS A 93 -9.58 16.28 22.12
C LYS A 93 -9.31 15.84 23.56
N LEU A 94 -9.15 14.55 23.84
CA LEU A 94 -8.90 14.08 25.21
C LEU A 94 -7.57 14.62 25.76
N SER A 95 -7.59 15.09 27.00
CA SER A 95 -6.37 15.39 27.76
C SER A 95 -5.62 14.09 28.12
N LYS A 96 -4.41 14.21 28.66
CA LYS A 96 -3.67 13.03 29.11
C LYS A 96 -4.40 12.29 30.23
N GLU A 97 -4.94 13.05 31.19
CA GLU A 97 -5.69 12.55 32.35
C GLU A 97 -6.94 11.79 31.90
N GLN A 98 -7.71 12.38 30.98
CA GLN A 98 -8.91 11.73 30.43
C GLN A 98 -8.58 10.45 29.65
N ARG A 99 -7.43 10.41 28.97
CA ARG A 99 -6.96 9.19 28.29
C ARG A 99 -6.59 8.11 29.30
N ASP A 100 -5.93 8.47 30.39
CA ASP A 100 -5.56 7.52 31.44
C ASP A 100 -6.82 6.95 32.15
N GLU A 101 -7.84 7.79 32.40
CA GLU A 101 -9.13 7.39 32.98
C GLU A 101 -9.88 6.35 32.13
N VAL A 102 -9.87 6.50 30.80
CA VAL A 102 -10.49 5.52 29.89
C VAL A 102 -9.61 4.30 29.61
N GLY A 103 -8.48 4.13 30.30
CA GLY A 103 -7.56 2.99 30.10
C GLY A 103 -6.70 3.09 28.84
N GLY A 104 -6.36 4.32 28.43
CA GLY A 104 -5.59 4.63 27.23
C GLY A 104 -6.31 4.27 25.94
N LEU A 105 -5.56 4.16 24.84
CA LEU A 105 -6.13 3.89 23.52
C LEU A 105 -6.83 2.51 23.45
N ARG A 106 -6.41 1.55 24.29
CA ARG A 106 -7.03 0.23 24.37
C ARG A 106 -8.40 0.30 25.03
N GLY A 107 -8.51 0.93 26.21
CA GLY A 107 -9.81 1.09 26.85
C GLY A 107 -10.75 2.02 26.07
N PHE A 108 -10.21 3.01 25.34
CA PHE A 108 -10.99 3.79 24.36
C PHE A 108 -11.54 2.90 23.23
N ALA A 109 -10.73 2.00 22.66
CA ALA A 109 -11.19 1.06 21.64
C ALA A 109 -12.30 0.12 22.17
N GLU A 110 -12.17 -0.32 23.42
CA GLU A 110 -13.17 -1.13 24.11
C GLU A 110 -14.48 -0.37 24.34
N LYS A 111 -14.41 0.84 24.93
CA LYS A 111 -15.54 1.76 25.13
C LYS A 111 -16.32 1.99 23.84
N HIS A 112 -15.61 2.19 22.73
CA HIS A 112 -16.23 2.46 21.44
C HIS A 112 -16.54 1.20 20.63
N HIS A 113 -16.32 -0.01 21.15
CA HIS A 113 -16.50 -1.27 20.43
C HIS A 113 -15.83 -1.27 19.05
N VAL A 114 -14.66 -0.65 18.92
CA VAL A 114 -13.83 -0.67 17.71
C VAL A 114 -12.64 -1.59 17.91
N ARG A 115 -12.03 -2.02 16.81
CA ARG A 115 -10.79 -2.78 16.88
C ARG A 115 -9.62 -1.86 17.22
N PHE A 116 -8.81 -2.27 18.19
CA PHE A 116 -7.61 -1.56 18.60
C PHE A 116 -6.59 -1.46 17.46
N ASP A 117 -6.42 -2.53 16.67
CA ASP A 117 -5.52 -2.50 15.51
C ASP A 117 -5.99 -1.54 14.41
N ALA A 118 -7.30 -1.43 14.19
CA ALA A 118 -7.87 -0.45 13.29
C ALA A 118 -7.71 0.98 13.82
N LEU A 119 -7.88 1.19 15.14
CA LEU A 119 -7.75 2.50 15.75
C LEU A 119 -6.30 3.00 15.77
N THR A 120 -5.32 2.14 16.04
CA THR A 120 -3.89 2.49 16.04
C THR A 120 -3.37 2.92 14.66
N ALA A 121 -4.07 2.58 13.57
CA ALA A 121 -3.76 3.10 12.23
C ALA A 121 -4.05 4.60 12.07
N TYR A 122 -4.87 5.18 12.96
CA TYR A 122 -5.30 6.57 12.91
C TYR A 122 -4.95 7.37 14.18
N ALA A 123 -4.86 6.74 15.33
CA ALA A 123 -4.62 7.36 16.63
C ALA A 123 -3.34 6.81 17.29
N ARG A 124 -2.62 7.67 18.02
CA ARG A 124 -1.41 7.28 18.75
C ARG A 124 -1.74 6.86 20.17
N VAL A 125 -1.06 5.84 20.67
CA VAL A 125 -1.18 5.40 22.08
C VAL A 125 -0.79 6.52 23.05
N SER A 126 0.20 7.32 22.69
CA SER A 126 0.66 8.48 23.48
C SER A 126 -0.32 9.67 23.46
N GLY A 127 -1.40 9.59 22.68
CA GLY A 127 -2.33 10.68 22.47
C GLY A 127 -2.21 11.37 21.11
N GLY A 128 -3.33 11.98 20.70
CA GLY A 128 -3.50 12.63 19.41
C GLY A 128 -3.55 11.66 18.22
N LEU A 129 -3.59 12.23 17.02
CA LEU A 129 -3.69 11.47 15.78
C LEU A 129 -2.34 11.16 15.13
N THR A 130 -2.30 10.03 14.43
CA THR A 130 -1.28 9.73 13.42
C THR A 130 -1.51 10.59 12.18
N GLN A 131 -0.52 10.72 11.30
CA GLN A 131 -0.70 11.48 10.05
C GLN A 131 -1.87 10.98 9.19
N PRO A 132 -2.11 9.65 9.01
CA PRO A 132 -3.33 9.15 8.38
C PRO A 132 -4.62 9.57 9.10
N GLY A 133 -4.63 9.62 10.43
CA GLY A 133 -5.78 10.11 11.21
C GLY A 133 -6.04 11.58 10.97
N THR A 134 -4.99 12.40 11.01
CA THR A 134 -5.10 13.84 10.72
C THR A 134 -5.51 14.10 9.27
N ASP A 135 -4.95 13.36 8.32
CA ASP A 135 -5.34 13.46 6.89
C ASP A 135 -6.80 13.07 6.65
N ARG A 136 -7.32 12.15 7.46
CA ARG A 136 -8.72 11.73 7.39
C ARG A 136 -9.65 12.81 7.93
N LEU A 137 -9.35 13.38 9.10
CA LEU A 137 -10.19 14.40 9.72
C LEU A 137 -10.12 15.75 9.01
N HIS A 138 -8.93 16.18 8.57
CA HIS A 138 -8.71 17.53 8.04
C HIS A 138 -8.55 17.54 6.53
N LYS A 139 -9.25 16.64 5.83
CA LYS A 139 -9.06 16.43 4.39
C LYS A 139 -9.25 17.72 3.58
N ASP A 140 -10.21 18.55 3.97
CA ASP A 140 -10.55 19.79 3.26
C ASP A 140 -9.61 20.97 3.62
N GLU A 141 -8.84 20.85 4.69
CA GLU A 141 -7.83 21.81 5.12
C GLU A 141 -6.44 21.51 4.52
N ARG A 142 -6.31 20.40 3.77
CA ARG A 142 -5.05 20.00 3.15
C ARG A 142 -4.82 20.73 1.84
N ASN A 143 -3.58 21.17 1.66
CA ASN A 143 -3.12 21.69 0.38
C ASN A 143 -3.16 20.59 -0.69
N PRO A 144 -3.50 20.94 -1.94
CA PRO A 144 -3.31 20.03 -3.06
C PRO A 144 -1.82 19.79 -3.30
N VAL A 145 -1.45 18.56 -3.68
CA VAL A 145 -0.07 18.27 -4.13
C VAL A 145 0.19 19.06 -5.41
N THR A 146 1.22 19.92 -5.40
CA THR A 146 1.61 20.77 -6.54
C THR A 146 2.81 20.22 -7.29
N ASN A 147 3.06 20.68 -8.52
CA ASN A 147 4.27 20.30 -9.26
C ASN A 147 5.55 20.85 -8.58
N ALA A 148 5.47 22.02 -7.93
CA ALA A 148 6.60 22.60 -7.20
C ALA A 148 7.06 21.69 -6.06
N MET A 149 6.11 21.18 -5.26
CA MET A 149 6.40 20.23 -4.18
C MET A 149 7.03 18.92 -4.71
N LEU A 150 6.56 18.42 -5.85
CA LEU A 150 7.14 17.21 -6.46
C LEU A 150 8.57 17.44 -6.95
N MET A 151 8.84 18.61 -7.54
CA MET A 151 10.20 18.97 -7.94
C MET A 151 11.12 19.22 -6.75
N GLU A 152 10.61 19.76 -5.65
CA GLU A 152 11.35 19.87 -4.39
C GLU A 152 11.71 18.48 -3.86
N TRP A 153 10.74 17.58 -3.72
CA TRP A 153 10.96 16.20 -3.27
C TRP A 153 11.97 15.44 -4.12
N GLU A 154 11.92 15.58 -5.45
CA GLU A 154 12.84 14.91 -6.36
C GLU A 154 14.30 15.38 -6.19
N LYS A 155 14.51 16.62 -5.74
CA LYS A 155 15.85 17.19 -5.52
C LYS A 155 16.45 16.82 -4.16
N LEU A 156 15.66 16.30 -3.22
CA LEU A 156 16.16 15.93 -1.91
C LEU A 156 17.10 14.72 -2.00
N SER A 157 18.25 14.82 -1.34
CA SER A 157 19.14 13.69 -1.11
C SER A 157 18.57 12.75 -0.06
N ALA A 158 19.08 11.51 0.01
CA ALA A 158 18.66 10.54 1.02
C ALA A 158 18.84 11.05 2.46
N ALA A 159 19.91 11.82 2.72
CA ALA A 159 20.14 12.45 4.02
C ALA A 159 19.06 13.48 4.34
N GLN A 160 18.77 14.41 3.41
CA GLN A 160 17.73 15.42 3.59
C GLN A 160 16.34 14.80 3.77
N ILE A 161 16.05 13.70 3.05
CA ILE A 161 14.78 12.97 3.22
C ILE A 161 14.69 12.38 4.62
N SER A 162 15.78 11.81 5.13
CA SER A 162 15.81 11.28 6.50
C SER A 162 15.61 12.39 7.53
N ASP A 163 16.28 13.53 7.36
CA ASP A 163 16.17 14.69 8.24
C ASP A 163 14.75 15.28 8.25
N GLU A 164 14.08 15.29 7.09
CA GLU A 164 12.69 15.72 6.97
C GLU A 164 11.71 14.72 7.61
N GLY A 165 12.15 13.55 8.08
CA GLY A 165 11.28 12.49 8.61
C GLY A 165 10.58 11.69 7.51
N GLY A 166 11.21 11.58 6.34
CA GLY A 166 10.70 10.87 5.18
C GLY A 166 9.52 11.57 4.50
N LEU A 167 8.79 10.81 3.68
CA LEU A 167 7.63 11.32 2.94
C LEU A 167 6.54 11.88 3.88
N SER A 168 6.43 11.33 5.09
CA SER A 168 5.46 11.77 6.09
C SER A 168 5.78 13.14 6.65
N GLY A 169 7.05 13.43 6.98
CA GLY A 169 7.40 14.73 7.51
C GLY A 169 7.44 15.82 6.42
N PHE A 170 7.82 15.48 5.18
CA PHE A 170 7.63 16.37 4.04
C PHE A 170 6.15 16.72 3.80
N ALA A 171 5.27 15.72 3.85
CA ALA A 171 3.83 15.97 3.72
C ALA A 171 3.29 16.88 4.83
N LYS A 172 3.78 16.70 6.06
CA LYS A 172 3.45 17.55 7.21
C LYS A 172 3.91 18.99 7.00
N LYS A 173 5.17 19.21 6.58
CA LYS A 173 5.72 20.53 6.28
C LYS A 173 4.89 21.30 5.25
N HIS A 174 4.43 20.61 4.20
CA HIS A 174 3.64 21.23 3.14
C HIS A 174 2.12 21.19 3.38
N ASN A 175 1.67 20.66 4.52
CA ASN A 175 0.26 20.43 4.85
C ASN A 175 -0.50 19.73 3.71
N VAL A 176 0.10 18.69 3.12
CA VAL A 176 -0.53 17.85 2.08
C VAL A 176 -0.82 16.45 2.63
N SER A 177 -1.75 15.73 2.01
CA SER A 177 -1.98 14.34 2.40
C SER A 177 -0.79 13.44 2.01
N VAL A 178 -0.31 12.61 2.94
CA VAL A 178 0.74 11.60 2.68
C VAL A 178 0.26 10.63 1.60
N LYS A 179 -0.99 10.19 1.69
CA LYS A 179 -1.59 9.29 0.70
C LYS A 179 -1.63 9.96 -0.66
N GLY A 180 -2.06 11.22 -0.73
CA GLY A 180 -2.06 11.99 -1.98
C GLY A 180 -0.66 12.17 -2.58
N LEU A 181 0.34 12.45 -1.73
CA LEU A 181 1.72 12.63 -2.15
C LEU A 181 2.36 11.32 -2.64
N SER A 182 2.08 10.20 -1.96
CA SER A 182 2.61 8.86 -2.30
C SER A 182 2.18 8.35 -3.68
N VAL A 183 1.11 8.91 -4.27
CA VAL A 183 0.73 8.62 -5.65
C VAL A 183 1.79 9.14 -6.63
N TYR A 184 2.46 10.24 -6.29
CA TYR A 184 3.37 10.95 -7.20
C TYR A 184 4.84 10.84 -6.77
N ALA A 185 5.13 10.64 -5.50
CA ALA A 185 6.47 10.57 -4.92
C ALA A 185 6.77 9.19 -4.33
N ARG A 186 8.04 8.77 -4.37
CA ARG A 186 8.48 7.52 -3.71
C ARG A 186 8.95 7.81 -2.29
N GLU A 187 8.80 6.83 -1.40
CA GLU A 187 9.09 6.95 0.03
C GLU A 187 10.53 7.40 0.34
N TYR A 188 11.50 6.91 -0.41
CA TYR A 188 12.93 7.19 -0.21
C TYR A 188 13.53 8.13 -1.27
N GLY A 189 12.69 8.97 -1.87
CA GLY A 189 13.13 10.02 -2.79
C GLY A 189 12.83 9.74 -4.27
N GLY A 190 12.82 10.83 -5.02
CA GLY A 190 12.45 10.82 -6.44
C GLY A 190 10.96 10.62 -6.69
N LEU A 191 10.59 10.68 -7.96
CA LEU A 191 9.20 10.59 -8.40
C LEU A 191 8.79 9.16 -8.73
N SER A 192 7.53 8.84 -8.42
CA SER A 192 6.83 7.72 -9.04
C SER A 192 6.69 7.96 -10.54
N ARG A 193 6.17 6.96 -11.25
CA ARG A 193 5.88 7.12 -12.69
C ARG A 193 4.84 8.21 -12.93
N GLU A 194 3.79 8.22 -12.14
CA GLU A 194 2.70 9.18 -12.17
C GLU A 194 3.23 10.59 -11.88
N GLY A 195 4.16 10.71 -10.93
CA GLY A 195 4.85 11.96 -10.63
C GLY A 195 5.68 12.46 -11.80
N MET A 196 6.51 11.59 -12.40
CA MET A 196 7.31 11.96 -13.57
C MET A 196 6.43 12.41 -14.75
N ASP A 197 5.37 11.67 -15.05
CA ASP A 197 4.46 12.03 -16.14
C ASP A 197 3.69 13.33 -15.86
N ARG A 198 3.40 13.63 -14.59
CA ARG A 198 2.77 14.87 -14.18
C ARG A 198 3.73 16.06 -14.31
N VAL A 199 4.94 15.94 -13.75
CA VAL A 199 5.95 17.02 -13.70
C VAL A 199 6.55 17.27 -15.08
N TYR A 200 6.94 16.21 -15.79
CA TYR A 200 7.66 16.29 -17.06
C TYR A 200 6.78 16.09 -18.29
N ARG A 201 5.46 16.30 -18.16
CA ARG A 201 4.50 16.20 -19.27
C ARG A 201 4.96 16.95 -20.52
N HIS A 202 5.49 18.16 -20.34
CA HIS A 202 5.93 19.04 -21.43
C HIS A 202 7.18 18.53 -22.16
N LYS A 203 7.96 17.63 -21.55
CA LYS A 203 9.13 16.98 -22.16
C LYS A 203 8.78 15.66 -22.86
N ARG A 204 7.50 15.28 -22.85
CA ARG A 204 7.01 14.05 -23.47
C ARG A 204 6.43 14.35 -24.84
N ASN A 205 6.62 13.42 -25.77
CA ASN A 205 6.07 13.52 -27.10
C ASN A 205 4.54 13.46 -27.06
N PRO A 206 3.84 14.21 -27.94
CA PRO A 206 2.41 14.04 -28.11
C PRO A 206 2.10 12.67 -28.73
N VAL A 207 0.87 12.17 -28.51
CA VAL A 207 0.39 10.97 -29.22
C VAL A 207 0.14 11.33 -30.68
N THR A 208 0.91 10.73 -31.59
CA THR A 208 0.80 10.93 -33.04
C THR A 208 -0.04 9.83 -33.70
N ASN A 209 -0.56 10.11 -34.91
CA ASN A 209 -1.31 9.11 -35.67
C ASN A 209 -0.41 7.91 -36.07
N ALA A 210 0.89 8.15 -36.31
CA ALA A 210 1.86 7.10 -36.59
C ALA A 210 1.99 6.12 -35.41
N MET A 211 2.07 6.63 -34.17
CA MET A 211 2.10 5.79 -32.96
C MET A 211 0.82 4.98 -32.79
N LEU A 212 -0.35 5.54 -33.13
CA LEU A 212 -1.63 4.81 -33.07
C LEU A 212 -1.69 3.69 -34.12
N LYS A 213 -1.19 3.95 -35.33
CA LYS A 213 -1.09 2.95 -36.40
C LYS A 213 -0.13 1.82 -36.01
N GLU A 214 1.03 2.17 -35.44
CA GLU A 214 1.99 1.19 -34.90
C GLU A 214 1.35 0.33 -33.82
N TRP A 215 0.70 0.93 -32.82
CA TRP A 215 0.03 0.18 -31.76
C TRP A 215 -1.08 -0.75 -32.29
N LYS A 216 -1.87 -0.28 -33.26
CA LYS A 216 -2.93 -1.07 -33.90
C LYS A 216 -2.38 -2.31 -34.61
N ALA A 217 -1.17 -2.24 -35.15
CA ALA A 217 -0.52 -3.34 -35.85
C ALA A 217 0.09 -4.40 -34.92
N LEU A 218 0.26 -4.10 -33.63
CA LEU A 218 0.83 -5.04 -32.67
C LEU A 218 -0.19 -6.10 -32.24
N ASN A 219 0.22 -7.37 -32.28
CA ASN A 219 -0.54 -8.46 -31.67
C ASN A 219 -0.25 -8.61 -30.16
N LYS A 220 -1.07 -9.40 -29.45
CA LYS A 220 -0.93 -9.61 -27.99
C LYS A 220 0.46 -10.08 -27.57
N LYS A 221 1.10 -10.97 -28.34
CA LYS A 221 2.45 -11.49 -28.03
C LYS A 221 3.51 -10.38 -28.14
N GLN A 222 3.43 -9.55 -29.18
CA GLN A 222 4.35 -8.42 -29.38
C GLN A 222 4.17 -7.35 -28.29
N ILE A 223 2.92 -7.05 -27.90
CA ILE A 223 2.63 -6.11 -26.80
C ILE A 223 3.22 -6.62 -25.49
N ALA A 224 3.02 -7.90 -25.16
CA ALA A 224 3.57 -8.49 -23.94
C ALA A 224 5.11 -8.45 -23.95
N LYS A 225 5.75 -8.84 -25.05
CA LYS A 225 7.21 -8.80 -25.23
C LYS A 225 7.77 -7.37 -25.07
N GLY A 226 7.04 -6.37 -25.55
CA GLY A 226 7.39 -4.96 -25.44
C GLY A 226 7.13 -4.34 -24.06
N GLY A 227 6.66 -5.10 -23.06
CA GLY A 227 6.33 -4.58 -21.72
C GLY A 227 5.00 -3.83 -21.66
N GLY A 228 4.06 -4.15 -22.56
CA GLY A 228 2.72 -3.59 -22.61
C GLY A 228 2.65 -2.11 -23.01
N VAL A 229 1.51 -1.49 -22.73
CA VAL A 229 1.33 -0.02 -22.86
C VAL A 229 2.45 0.73 -22.13
N PRO A 230 2.91 0.30 -20.93
CA PRO A 230 4.05 0.92 -20.27
C PRO A 230 5.33 0.97 -21.07
N GLY A 231 5.71 -0.12 -21.74
CA GLY A 231 6.93 -0.20 -22.52
C GLY A 231 6.82 0.58 -23.82
N PHE A 232 5.66 0.58 -24.47
CA PHE A 232 5.42 1.38 -25.66
C PHE A 232 5.47 2.89 -25.38
N ALA A 233 4.88 3.34 -24.27
CA ALA A 233 4.99 4.73 -23.81
C ALA A 233 6.45 5.15 -23.59
N ARG A 234 7.28 4.27 -23.02
CA ARG A 234 8.73 4.52 -22.86
C ARG A 234 9.45 4.60 -24.20
N LYS A 235 9.22 3.63 -25.09
CA LYS A 235 9.82 3.59 -26.43
C LYS A 235 9.61 4.89 -27.19
N HIS A 236 8.42 5.46 -27.08
CA HIS A 236 8.02 6.67 -27.81
C HIS A 236 8.16 7.97 -27.02
N ASN A 237 8.70 7.91 -25.79
CA ASN A 237 8.77 9.03 -24.86
C ASN A 237 7.42 9.77 -24.67
N VAL A 238 6.32 9.03 -24.61
CA VAL A 238 4.96 9.58 -24.42
C VAL A 238 4.50 9.38 -22.99
N ALA A 239 3.84 10.38 -22.41
CA ALA A 239 3.25 10.26 -21.09
C ALA A 239 2.10 9.22 -21.07
N MET A 240 2.09 8.34 -20.06
CA MET A 240 1.15 7.21 -20.02
C MET A 240 -0.30 7.63 -19.88
N PHE A 241 -0.58 8.68 -19.11
CA PHE A 241 -1.95 9.19 -18.96
C PHE A 241 -2.46 9.82 -20.27
N VAL A 242 -1.57 10.32 -21.15
CA VAL A 242 -1.95 10.84 -22.48
C VAL A 242 -2.23 9.69 -23.43
N LEU A 243 -1.47 8.60 -23.34
CA LEU A 243 -1.62 7.44 -24.22
C LEU A 243 -2.83 6.56 -23.87
N ARG A 244 -3.13 6.36 -22.58
CA ARG A 244 -4.20 5.49 -22.06
C ARG A 244 -5.58 5.69 -22.72
N PRO A 245 -6.06 6.91 -22.98
CA PRO A 245 -7.35 7.13 -23.65
C PRO A 245 -7.42 6.61 -25.09
N TYR A 246 -6.28 6.35 -25.73
CA TYR A 246 -6.19 5.97 -27.13
C TYR A 246 -6.00 4.46 -27.35
N VAL A 247 -5.38 3.75 -26.39
CA VAL A 247 -4.95 2.36 -26.59
C VAL A 247 -5.53 1.41 -25.54
N SER A 248 -5.80 0.18 -25.92
CA SER A 248 -6.24 -0.89 -25.01
C SER A 248 -5.05 -1.73 -24.54
N ALA A 249 -5.06 -2.15 -23.26
CA ALA A 249 -4.00 -2.99 -22.69
C ALA A 249 -3.93 -4.39 -23.33
N SER A 250 -5.04 -4.88 -23.87
CA SER A 250 -5.15 -6.18 -24.56
C SER A 250 -4.79 -6.12 -26.05
N GLY A 251 -4.36 -4.96 -26.55
CA GLY A 251 -4.14 -4.68 -27.97
C GLY A 251 -5.31 -3.96 -28.63
N GLY A 252 -5.03 -3.29 -29.74
CA GLY A 252 -6.01 -2.47 -30.46
C GLY A 252 -6.20 -1.06 -29.91
N LEU A 253 -7.04 -0.30 -30.62
CA LEU A 253 -7.33 1.11 -30.34
C LEU A 253 -8.65 1.27 -29.58
N ARG A 254 -8.74 2.32 -28.77
CA ARG A 254 -9.99 2.75 -28.15
C ARG A 254 -10.78 3.64 -29.13
N PRO A 255 -12.10 3.82 -28.94
CA PRO A 255 -12.93 4.62 -29.85
C PRO A 255 -12.37 6.02 -30.17
N ARG A 256 -11.75 6.67 -29.18
CA ARG A 256 -11.11 7.98 -29.36
C ARG A 256 -9.98 7.96 -30.40
N ALA A 257 -9.16 6.92 -30.42
CA ALA A 257 -8.10 6.76 -31.40
C ALA A 257 -8.63 6.37 -32.77
N GLU A 258 -9.65 5.51 -32.82
CA GLU A 258 -10.29 5.12 -34.08
C GLU A 258 -10.95 6.31 -34.77
N ALA A 259 -11.71 7.11 -34.03
CA ALA A 259 -12.34 8.34 -34.54
C ALA A 259 -11.29 9.32 -35.07
N ARG A 260 -10.15 9.46 -34.37
CA ARG A 260 -9.04 10.32 -34.80
C ARG A 260 -8.43 9.85 -36.11
N LEU A 261 -8.16 8.56 -36.26
CA LEU A 261 -7.62 7.99 -37.51
C LEU A 261 -8.65 8.03 -38.65
N ALA A 262 -9.94 7.83 -38.36
CA ALA A 262 -11.00 7.95 -39.36
C ALA A 262 -11.13 9.38 -39.89
N LYS A 263 -11.00 10.40 -39.02
CA LYS A 263 -10.99 11.81 -39.43
C LYS A 263 -9.79 12.14 -40.33
N GLU A 264 -8.60 11.65 -39.99
CA GLU A 264 -7.40 11.79 -40.83
C GLU A 264 -7.63 11.18 -42.23
N ALA A 265 -8.15 9.95 -42.29
CA ALA A 265 -8.43 9.27 -43.55
C ALA A 265 -9.48 10.02 -44.41
N LYS A 266 -10.50 10.61 -43.79
CA LYS A 266 -11.49 11.45 -44.49
C LYS A 266 -10.89 12.74 -45.04
N LEU A 267 -9.99 13.37 -44.30
CA LEU A 267 -9.31 14.59 -44.75
C LEU A 267 -8.33 14.31 -45.88
N ALA A 268 -7.58 13.21 -45.81
CA ALA A 268 -6.67 12.78 -46.87
C ALA A 268 -7.41 12.47 -48.20
N LYS A 269 -8.64 11.97 -48.14
CA LYS A 269 -9.50 11.74 -49.32
C LYS A 269 -10.12 13.02 -49.90
N LYS A 270 -10.15 14.12 -49.14
CA LYS A 270 -10.73 15.41 -49.55
C LYS A 270 -9.70 16.40 -50.06
N ALA A 271 -8.41 16.18 -49.85
CA ALA A 271 -7.36 16.98 -50.47
C ALA A 271 -7.28 16.59 -51.96
N PRO A 272 -7.64 17.47 -52.91
CA PRO A 272 -7.42 17.18 -54.32
C PRO A 272 -5.93 17.00 -54.56
N SER A 273 -5.57 15.99 -55.33
CA SER A 273 -4.23 15.82 -55.88
C SER A 273 -3.93 17.04 -56.74
N SER A 274 -3.27 18.05 -56.18
CA SER A 274 -2.71 19.16 -56.93
C SER A 274 -1.51 18.63 -57.72
N ALA A 275 -1.80 18.21 -58.96
CA ALA A 275 -0.84 18.07 -60.05
C ALA A 275 -0.87 19.36 -60.87
#